data_AF-A0A8D0FZQ5-F1
#
_entry.id   AF-A0A8D0FZQ5-F1
#
_cell.length_a   1.000
_cell.length_b   1.000
_cell.length_c   1.000
_cell.angle_alpha   90.00
_cell.angle_beta   90.00
_cell.angle_gamma   90.00
#
_symmetry.space_group_name_H-M   'P 1'
#
loop_
_entity.id
_entity.type
_entity.pdbx_description
1 polymer ?
#
loop_
_entity_poly.entity_id
_entity_poly.type
_entity_poly.pdbx_seq_one_letter_code
_entity_poly.pdbx_strand_id
1 'polypeptide(L)'
;MADDSQRNFRSVYYEKVGFRGVEEKKSLEILLKDDRLDIEKLCTFSQRFPLPSMYRILVWKVLLGIIPPHHESHSLVMKYRKEQYWDIHHALRVIRFINDSTPQVDVFLRIHQLESGKLPRNLAFPLVSCHFNTFKYSILFNFKL
;
A
#
# COMPACT_ATOMS: atom_id res chain seq x y z
N MET A 1 24.31 40.18 -9.18
CA MET A 1 22.96 39.68 -8.88
C MET A 1 22.60 38.73 -10.01
N ALA A 2 22.73 37.42 -9.75
CA ALA A 2 22.69 36.39 -10.79
C ALA A 2 21.25 35.97 -11.08
N ASP A 3 20.81 36.26 -12.30
CA ASP A 3 19.96 35.43 -13.17
C ASP A 3 18.85 34.59 -12.51
N ASP A 4 17.67 35.20 -12.28
CA ASP A 4 16.43 34.51 -11.89
C ASP A 4 15.67 33.98 -13.14
N SER A 5 16.40 33.61 -14.20
CA SER A 5 15.88 33.39 -15.56
C SER A 5 15.34 31.98 -15.85
N GLN A 6 15.08 31.15 -14.83
CA GLN A 6 14.59 29.78 -15.07
C GLN A 6 13.56 29.28 -14.05
N ARG A 7 12.68 30.15 -13.53
CA ARG A 7 11.38 29.63 -13.06
C ARG A 7 10.58 29.23 -14.29
N ASN A 8 10.70 27.95 -14.68
CA ASN A 8 10.07 27.31 -15.84
C ASN A 8 8.81 28.06 -16.31
N PHE A 9 8.89 28.84 -17.39
CA PHE A 9 7.72 29.53 -17.97
C PHE A 9 6.52 28.58 -18.19
N ARG A 10 6.84 27.30 -18.40
CA ARG A 10 5.91 26.19 -18.51
C ARG A 10 5.12 25.91 -17.22
N SER A 11 5.75 25.95 -16.04
CA SER A 11 5.06 25.73 -14.76
C SER A 11 4.14 26.91 -14.43
N VAL A 12 4.57 28.14 -14.71
CA VAL A 12 3.76 29.36 -14.57
C VAL A 12 2.52 29.34 -15.46
N TYR A 13 2.64 28.84 -16.70
CA TYR A 13 1.49 28.67 -17.59
C TYR A 13 0.51 27.64 -17.03
N TYR A 14 0.98 26.47 -16.60
CA TYR A 14 0.12 25.42 -16.03
C TYR A 14 -0.59 25.84 -14.74
N GLU A 15 0.09 26.62 -13.90
CA GLU A 15 -0.52 27.20 -12.70
C GLU A 15 -1.62 28.22 -13.05
N LYS A 16 -1.39 29.08 -14.05
CA LYS A 16 -2.39 30.03 -14.56
C LYS A 16 -3.59 29.36 -15.22
N VAL A 17 -3.38 28.24 -15.93
CA VAL A 17 -4.47 27.49 -16.60
C VAL A 17 -5.12 26.42 -15.71
N GLY A 18 -4.78 26.34 -14.42
CA GLY A 18 -5.43 25.46 -13.44
C GLY A 18 -4.94 24.01 -13.44
N PHE A 19 -3.90 23.66 -14.22
CA PHE A 19 -3.28 22.34 -14.24
C PHE A 19 -2.20 22.20 -13.16
N ARG A 20 -2.60 22.20 -11.89
CA ARG A 20 -1.73 21.84 -10.75
C ARG A 20 -1.58 20.31 -10.72
N GLY A 21 -0.38 19.74 -10.80
CA GLY A 21 -0.19 18.28 -10.76
C GLY A 21 0.50 17.64 -11.97
N VAL A 22 0.67 18.36 -13.09
CA VAL A 22 1.23 17.79 -14.33
C VAL A 22 2.73 17.51 -14.20
N GLU A 23 3.46 18.34 -13.49
CA GLU A 23 4.90 18.14 -13.25
C GLU A 23 5.11 17.08 -12.17
N GLU A 24 4.28 17.08 -11.13
CA GLU A 24 4.29 16.12 -10.03
C GLU A 24 4.04 14.69 -10.51
N LYS A 25 3.06 14.50 -11.40
CA LYS A 25 2.80 13.19 -12.03
C LYS A 25 4.02 12.71 -12.83
N LYS A 26 4.66 13.58 -13.61
CA LYS A 26 5.85 13.22 -14.39
C LYS A 26 7.03 12.88 -13.48
N SER A 27 7.26 13.65 -12.42
CA SER A 27 8.30 13.37 -11.44
C SER A 27 8.10 12.01 -10.78
N LEU A 28 6.86 11.66 -10.41
CA LEU A 28 6.55 10.34 -9.87
C LEU A 28 6.76 9.22 -10.90
N GLU A 29 6.34 9.42 -12.16
CA GLU A 29 6.56 8.46 -13.23
C GLU A 29 8.05 8.19 -13.49
N ILE A 30 8.90 9.21 -13.36
CA ILE A 30 10.35 9.05 -13.47
C ILE A 30 10.88 8.17 -12.33
N LEU A 31 10.46 8.43 -11.08
CA LEU A 31 10.85 7.61 -9.92
C LEU A 31 10.37 6.16 -10.02
N LEU A 32 9.23 5.92 -10.68
CA LEU A 32 8.66 4.59 -10.85
C LEU A 32 9.25 3.81 -12.04
N LYS A 33 9.98 4.48 -12.94
CA LYS A 33 10.64 3.85 -14.09
C LYS A 33 11.97 3.19 -13.73
N ASP A 34 12.57 3.55 -12.59
CA ASP A 34 13.80 2.92 -12.13
C ASP A 34 13.56 1.45 -11.75
N ASP A 35 14.49 0.56 -12.14
CA ASP A 35 14.41 -0.88 -11.82
C ASP A 35 14.34 -1.15 -10.31
N ARG A 36 14.97 -0.26 -9.53
CA ARG A 36 14.98 -0.27 -8.06
C ARG A 36 14.34 1.03 -7.57
N LEU A 37 13.21 0.90 -6.90
CA LEU A 37 12.48 2.03 -6.34
C LEU A 37 13.22 2.63 -5.14
N ASP A 38 13.48 3.93 -5.22
CA ASP A 38 14.06 4.71 -4.13
C ASP A 38 12.98 5.06 -3.09
N ILE A 39 12.97 4.29 -2.00
CA ILE A 39 11.97 4.38 -0.93
C ILE A 39 12.03 5.75 -0.25
N GLU A 40 13.22 6.34 -0.08
CA GLU A 40 13.40 7.62 0.59
C GLU A 40 12.82 8.77 -0.26
N LYS A 41 13.08 8.73 -1.58
CA LYS A 41 12.49 9.70 -2.52
C LYS A 41 10.99 9.56 -2.62
N LEU A 42 10.46 8.33 -2.67
CA LEU A 42 9.02 8.08 -2.68
C LEU A 42 8.35 8.55 -1.38
N CYS A 43 8.99 8.35 -0.24
CA CYS A 43 8.51 8.83 1.05
C CYS A 43 8.46 10.37 1.06
N THR A 44 9.55 11.03 0.67
CA THR A 44 9.62 12.49 0.56
C THR A 44 8.58 13.05 -0.39
N PHE A 45 8.37 12.40 -1.54
CA PHE A 45 7.34 12.78 -2.50
C PHE A 45 5.93 12.66 -1.89
N SER A 46 5.65 11.56 -1.20
CA SER A 46 4.33 11.31 -0.58
C SER A 46 4.00 12.26 0.58
N GLN A 47 5.01 12.81 1.24
CA GLN A 47 4.84 13.86 2.26
C GLN A 47 4.59 15.25 1.65
N ARG A 48 5.21 15.54 0.50
CA ARG A 48 5.14 16.87 -0.14
C ARG A 48 3.95 17.01 -1.08
N PHE A 49 3.54 15.94 -1.74
CA PHE A 49 2.52 15.97 -2.79
C PHE A 49 1.48 14.86 -2.61
N PRO A 50 0.21 15.12 -2.94
CA PRO A 50 -0.80 14.07 -2.95
C PRO A 50 -0.50 13.05 -4.04
N LEU A 51 -0.47 11.77 -3.69
CA LEU A 51 -0.23 10.69 -4.66
C LEU A 51 -1.38 10.60 -5.66
N PRO A 52 -1.10 10.52 -6.98
CA PRO A 52 -2.11 10.24 -8.00
C PRO A 52 -2.83 8.92 -7.71
N SER A 53 -4.15 8.87 -7.90
CA SER A 53 -4.97 7.70 -7.55
C SER A 53 -4.50 6.40 -8.20
N MET A 54 -4.03 6.46 -9.46
CA MET A 54 -3.49 5.32 -10.19
C MET A 54 -2.23 4.70 -9.56
N TYR A 55 -1.36 5.50 -8.94
CA TYR A 55 -0.08 5.03 -8.36
C TYR A 55 -0.13 4.84 -6.85
N ARG A 56 -1.18 5.35 -6.19
CA ARG A 56 -1.31 5.34 -4.72
C ARG A 56 -1.14 3.95 -4.13
N ILE A 57 -1.78 2.94 -4.71
CA ILE A 57 -1.74 1.56 -4.22
C ILE A 57 -0.31 0.99 -4.36
N LEU A 58 0.34 1.19 -5.50
CA LEU A 58 1.69 0.70 -5.75
C LEU A 58 2.68 1.32 -4.75
N VAL A 59 2.66 2.66 -4.64
CA VAL A 59 3.56 3.39 -3.75
C VAL A 59 3.36 2.96 -2.30
N TRP A 60 2.12 2.83 -1.82
CA TRP A 60 1.87 2.37 -0.46
C TRP A 60 2.29 0.92 -0.23
N LYS A 61 2.12 0.03 -1.20
CA LYS A 61 2.60 -1.35 -1.10
C LYS A 61 4.12 -1.41 -0.92
N VAL A 62 4.86 -0.55 -1.62
CA VAL A 62 6.32 -0.45 -1.49
C VAL A 62 6.71 0.19 -0.16
N LEU A 63 6.11 1.32 0.21
CA LEU A 63 6.41 2.04 1.46
C LEU A 63 6.10 1.21 2.72
N LEU A 64 5.04 0.39 2.69
CA LEU A 64 4.67 -0.52 3.80
C LEU A 64 5.51 -1.80 3.84
N GLY A 65 6.46 -1.97 2.92
CA GLY A 65 7.28 -3.17 2.78
C GLY A 65 6.45 -4.42 2.47
N ILE A 66 5.34 -4.27 1.77
CA ILE A 66 4.53 -5.39 1.29
C ILE A 66 5.22 -6.04 0.08
N ILE A 67 5.70 -5.19 -0.82
CA ILE A 67 6.43 -5.55 -2.04
C ILE A 67 7.86 -5.01 -1.92
N PRO A 68 8.89 -5.76 -2.39
CA PRO A 68 10.27 -5.26 -2.42
C PRO A 68 10.42 -4.05 -3.36
N PRO A 69 11.51 -3.28 -3.25
CA PRO A 69 11.77 -2.16 -4.16
C PRO A 69 12.14 -2.57 -5.59
N HIS A 70 12.40 -3.86 -5.86
CA HIS A 70 12.81 -4.36 -7.17
C HIS A 70 11.59 -4.74 -8.02
N HIS A 71 11.40 -4.07 -9.15
CA HIS A 71 10.19 -4.22 -9.97
C HIS A 71 9.96 -5.66 -10.46
N GLU A 72 11.03 -6.33 -10.91
CA GLU A 72 11.01 -7.72 -11.39
C GLU A 72 10.41 -8.70 -10.36
N SER A 73 10.62 -8.43 -9.07
CA SER A 73 10.15 -9.30 -7.98
C SER A 73 8.70 -9.05 -7.58
N HIS A 74 8.06 -8.00 -8.09
CA HIS A 74 6.72 -7.61 -7.67
C HIS A 74 5.68 -8.70 -7.94
N SER A 75 5.70 -9.28 -9.14
CA SER A 75 4.73 -10.31 -9.56
C SER A 75 4.84 -11.56 -8.71
N LEU A 76 6.08 -12.03 -8.48
CA LEU A 76 6.37 -13.21 -7.68
C LEU A 76 5.99 -13.03 -6.21
N VAL A 77 6.40 -11.91 -5.60
CA VAL A 77 6.06 -11.63 -4.20
C VAL A 77 4.55 -11.48 -4.03
N MET A 78 3.86 -10.83 -4.97
CA MET A 78 2.39 -10.72 -4.92
C MET A 78 1.71 -12.08 -5.04
N LYS A 79 2.25 -13.01 -5.84
CA LYS A 79 1.75 -14.38 -5.93
C LYS A 79 1.87 -15.08 -4.57
N TYR A 80 3.04 -15.07 -3.94
CA TYR A 80 3.24 -15.69 -2.63
C TYR A 80 2.37 -15.08 -1.54
N ARG A 81 2.19 -13.75 -1.53
CA ARG A 81 1.30 -13.08 -0.57
C ARG A 81 -0.16 -13.50 -0.75
N LYS A 82 -0.59 -13.70 -2.00
CA LYS A 82 -1.95 -14.17 -2.31
C LYS A 82 -2.15 -15.61 -1.84
N GLU A 83 -1.20 -16.49 -2.11
CA GLU A 83 -1.23 -17.89 -1.66
C GLU A 83 -1.26 -17.97 -0.13
N GLN A 84 -0.35 -17.27 0.55
CA GLN A 84 -0.31 -17.17 2.01
C GLN A 84 -1.67 -16.75 2.61
N TYR A 85 -2.32 -15.75 2.02
CA TYR A 85 -3.65 -15.33 2.46
C TYR A 85 -4.69 -16.43 2.34
N TRP A 86 -4.74 -17.13 1.19
CA TRP A 86 -5.70 -18.21 0.98
C TRP A 86 -5.47 -19.38 1.92
N ASP A 87 -4.21 -19.72 2.20
CA ASP A 87 -3.86 -20.80 3.12
C ASP A 87 -4.33 -20.49 4.54
N ILE A 88 -4.08 -19.27 5.03
CA ILE A 88 -4.49 -18.84 6.38
C ILE A 88 -6.01 -18.69 6.46
N HIS A 89 -6.63 -18.10 5.43
CA HIS A 89 -8.09 -17.98 5.36
C HIS A 89 -8.76 -19.36 5.36
N HIS A 90 -8.22 -20.30 4.59
CA HIS A 90 -8.70 -21.68 4.58
C HIS A 90 -8.53 -22.35 5.95
N ALA A 91 -7.35 -22.21 6.57
CA ALA A 91 -7.09 -22.74 7.90
C ALA A 91 -8.10 -22.21 8.93
N LEU A 92 -8.35 -20.89 8.96
CA LEU A 92 -9.34 -20.23 9.83
C LEU A 92 -10.76 -20.77 9.61
N ARG A 93 -11.12 -21.10 8.36
CA ARG A 93 -12.42 -21.69 8.01
C ARG A 93 -12.53 -23.13 8.52
N VAL A 94 -11.46 -23.93 8.37
CA VAL A 94 -11.40 -25.33 8.86
C VAL A 94 -11.52 -25.38 10.38
N ILE A 95 -10.84 -24.49 11.11
CA ILE A 95 -10.93 -24.41 12.58
C ILE A 95 -12.19 -23.68 13.07
N ARG A 96 -13.09 -23.27 12.17
CA ARG A 96 -14.37 -22.60 12.45
C ARG A 96 -14.27 -21.25 13.16
N PHE A 97 -13.15 -20.55 13.00
CA PHE A 97 -12.97 -19.18 13.50
C PHE A 97 -13.59 -18.12 12.58
N ILE A 98 -13.77 -18.45 11.30
CA ILE A 98 -14.47 -17.60 10.33
C ILE A 98 -15.54 -18.40 9.60
N ASN A 99 -16.56 -17.69 9.18
CA ASN A 99 -17.70 -18.17 8.42
C ASN A 99 -18.12 -17.08 7.43
N ASP A 100 -18.94 -17.42 6.43
CA ASP A 100 -19.29 -16.50 5.34
C ASP A 100 -20.09 -15.27 5.81
N SER A 101 -20.59 -15.27 7.06
CA SER A 101 -21.24 -14.14 7.73
C SER A 101 -20.30 -13.24 8.54
N THR A 102 -19.03 -13.63 8.71
CA THR A 102 -18.05 -12.82 9.45
C THR A 102 -17.72 -11.55 8.65
N PRO A 103 -17.75 -10.35 9.26
CA PRO A 103 -17.38 -9.12 8.57
C PRO A 103 -15.89 -9.15 8.20
N GLN A 104 -15.56 -8.59 7.03
CA GLN A 104 -14.22 -8.68 6.46
C GLN A 104 -13.12 -8.11 7.38
N VAL A 105 -13.44 -7.09 8.18
CA VAL A 105 -12.54 -6.50 9.17
C VAL A 105 -12.10 -7.54 10.21
N ASP A 106 -13.04 -8.35 10.69
CA ASP A 106 -12.75 -9.41 11.65
C ASP A 106 -11.95 -10.55 11.02
N VAL A 107 -12.19 -10.85 9.73
CA VAL A 107 -11.39 -11.83 8.99
C VAL A 107 -9.92 -11.39 8.96
N PHE A 108 -9.63 -10.14 8.61
CA PHE A 108 -8.24 -9.64 8.60
C PHE A 108 -7.59 -9.65 9.98
N LEU A 109 -8.35 -9.31 11.02
CA LEU A 109 -7.85 -9.37 12.38
C LEU A 109 -7.48 -10.81 12.77
N ARG A 110 -8.34 -11.79 12.45
CA ARG A 110 -8.10 -13.21 12.74
C ARG A 110 -6.93 -13.77 11.93
N ILE A 111 -6.77 -13.35 10.68
CA ILE A 111 -5.59 -13.67 9.85
C ILE A 111 -4.32 -13.18 10.54
N HIS A 112 -4.28 -11.92 10.94
CA HIS A 112 -3.12 -11.35 11.64
C HIS A 112 -2.85 -12.04 12.99
N GLN A 113 -3.90 -12.38 13.75
CA GLN A 113 -3.76 -13.11 15.01
C GLN A 113 -3.14 -14.50 14.79
N LEU A 114 -3.58 -15.21 13.74
CA LEU A 114 -3.02 -16.51 13.40
C LEU A 114 -1.55 -16.40 12.94
N GLU A 115 -1.22 -15.44 12.08
CA GLU A 115 0.16 -15.20 11.64
C GLU A 115 1.11 -14.78 12.76
N SER A 116 0.61 -14.01 13.73
CA SER A 116 1.39 -13.57 14.90
C SER A 116 1.44 -14.62 16.01
N GLY A 117 0.80 -15.78 15.84
CA GLY A 117 0.72 -16.83 16.87
C GLY A 117 -0.12 -16.45 18.10
N LYS A 118 -0.95 -15.40 17.98
CA LYS A 118 -1.79 -14.85 19.06
C LYS A 118 -3.27 -15.19 18.88
N LEU A 119 -3.59 -16.22 18.09
CA LEU A 119 -4.97 -16.64 17.90
C LEU A 119 -5.52 -17.16 19.24
N PRO A 120 -6.57 -16.52 19.80
CA PRO A 120 -7.10 -16.94 21.08
C PRO A 120 -7.73 -18.34 20.92
N ARG A 121 -7.53 -19.23 21.89
CA ARG A 121 -8.15 -20.57 21.89
C ARG A 121 -9.69 -20.49 22.03
N ASN A 122 -10.21 -19.36 22.52
CA ASN A 122 -11.64 -19.12 22.72
C ASN A 122 -12.04 -17.74 22.16
N LEU A 123 -13.11 -17.70 21.36
CA LEU A 123 -13.67 -16.51 20.70
C LEU A 123 -14.24 -15.47 21.69
N ALA A 124 -14.41 -15.83 22.96
CA ALA A 124 -14.97 -14.96 24.00
C ALA A 124 -14.02 -13.87 24.53
N PHE A 125 -12.75 -13.85 24.11
CA PHE A 125 -11.81 -12.83 24.56
C PHE A 125 -11.91 -11.54 23.74
N PRO A 126 -11.94 -10.35 24.40
CA PRO A 126 -12.09 -9.09 23.71
C PRO A 126 -10.91 -8.83 22.76
N LEU A 127 -11.26 -8.42 21.55
CA LEU A 127 -10.34 -8.14 20.46
C LEU A 127 -9.57 -6.84 20.77
N VAL A 128 -8.37 -6.96 21.34
CA VAL A 128 -7.46 -5.82 21.49
C VAL A 128 -7.05 -5.35 20.10
N SER A 129 -7.47 -4.16 19.72
CA SER A 129 -7.38 -3.64 18.35
C SER A 129 -5.95 -3.18 18.03
N CYS A 130 -5.18 -4.00 17.32
CA CYS A 130 -3.92 -3.55 16.72
C CYS A 130 -4.19 -2.76 15.44
N HIS A 131 -4.51 -1.47 15.55
CA HIS A 131 -4.93 -0.62 14.43
C HIS A 131 -3.95 -0.58 13.25
N PHE A 132 -2.64 -0.65 13.52
CA PHE A 132 -1.60 -0.46 12.49
C PHE A 132 -1.51 -1.64 11.50
N ASN A 133 -1.66 -2.87 11.97
CA ASN A 133 -1.51 -4.05 11.10
C ASN A 133 -2.77 -4.30 10.27
N THR A 134 -3.96 -4.05 10.81
CA THR A 134 -5.22 -4.16 10.04
C THR A 134 -5.20 -3.28 8.78
N PHE A 135 -4.55 -2.12 8.83
CA PHE A 135 -4.35 -1.24 7.68
C PHE A 135 -3.51 -1.90 6.57
N LYS A 136 -2.44 -2.63 6.93
CA LYS A 136 -1.58 -3.34 5.97
C LYS A 136 -2.34 -4.45 5.23
N TYR A 137 -3.15 -5.25 5.91
CA TYR A 137 -3.99 -6.27 5.27
C TYR A 137 -5.13 -5.66 4.44
N SER A 138 -5.71 -4.55 4.89
CA SER A 138 -6.72 -3.83 4.13
C SER A 138 -6.16 -3.29 2.80
N ILE A 139 -4.95 -2.74 2.80
CA ILE A 139 -4.27 -2.29 1.56
C ILE A 139 -3.88 -3.47 0.66
N LEU A 140 -3.54 -4.62 1.24
CA LEU A 140 -3.20 -5.83 0.50
C LEU A 140 -4.41 -6.46 -0.21
N PHE A 141 -5.57 -6.50 0.45
CA PHE A 141 -6.71 -7.35 0.03
C PHE A 141 -8.03 -6.62 -0.23
N ASN A 142 -8.20 -5.39 0.25
CA ASN A 142 -9.49 -4.68 0.19
C ASN A 142 -9.59 -3.66 -0.95
N PHE A 143 -8.47 -3.18 -1.49
CA PHE A 143 -8.47 -2.40 -2.73
C PHE A 143 -8.48 -3.33 -3.94
N LYS A 144 -9.68 -3.82 -4.25
CA LYS A 144 -10.03 -4.40 -5.55
C LYS A 144 -9.75 -3.36 -6.64
N LEU A 145 -9.13 -3.82 -7.74
CA LEU A 145 -8.94 -3.08 -9.00
C LEU A 145 -10.18 -2.28 -9.40
#